data_AF-A0A948FMC1-F1
#
_entry.id   AF-A0A948FMC1-F1
#
_cell.length_a   1.000
_cell.length_b   1.000
_cell.length_c   1.000
_cell.angle_alpha   90.00
_cell.angle_beta   90.00
_cell.angle_gamma   90.00
#
_symmetry.space_group_name_H-M   'P 1'
#
loop_
_entity.id
_entity.type
_entity.pdbx_description
1 polymer ?
#
loop_
_entity_poly.entity_id
_entity_poly.type
_entity_poly.pdbx_seq_one_letter_code
_entity_poly.pdbx_strand_id
1 'polypeptide(L)'
;MKKTFFFLLTALLLVPLSSFAFQSQAGETLSITTPITQDFYAAGGNITIATSASNDLTLVGGKNFINSAITQDLTVVGGDVIVNGSVGETAKIA
;
A
#
# COMPACT_ATOMS: atom_id res chain seq x y z
N MET A 1 -27.30 35.30 -1.68
CA MET A 1 -25.93 35.27 -1.12
C MET A 1 -25.80 34.27 0.04
N LYS A 2 -26.65 34.31 1.09
CA LYS A 2 -26.55 33.35 2.22
C LYS A 2 -26.82 31.88 1.84
N LYS A 3 -27.80 31.62 0.97
CA LYS A 3 -28.16 30.25 0.54
C LYS A 3 -27.10 29.60 -0.36
N THR A 4 -26.52 30.38 -1.27
CA THR A 4 -25.43 29.92 -2.15
C THR A 4 -24.15 29.66 -1.37
N PHE A 5 -23.89 30.46 -0.33
CA PHE A 5 -22.77 30.24 0.58
C PHE A 5 -22.94 28.95 1.40
N PHE A 6 -24.14 28.70 1.93
CA PHE A 6 -24.43 27.46 2.67
C PHE A 6 -24.25 26.22 1.78
N PHE A 7 -24.75 26.27 0.53
CA PHE A 7 -24.61 25.17 -0.42
C PHE A 7 -23.14 24.87 -0.78
N LEU A 8 -22.31 25.91 -0.92
CA LEU A 8 -20.87 25.75 -1.14
C LEU A 8 -20.15 25.11 0.05
N LEU A 9 -20.54 25.49 1.27
CA LEU A 9 -19.96 24.97 2.51
C LEU A 9 -20.32 23.48 2.71
N THR A 10 -21.56 23.10 2.38
CA THR A 10 -21.99 21.70 2.43
C THR A 10 -21.29 20.84 1.37
N ALA A 11 -21.09 21.38 0.17
CA ALA A 11 -20.34 20.70 -0.89
C ALA A 11 -18.85 20.49 -0.52
N LEU A 12 -18.23 21.46 0.16
CA LEU A 12 -16.85 21.35 0.62
C LEU A 12 -16.66 20.30 1.73
N LEU A 13 -17.67 20.11 2.59
CA LEU A 13 -17.68 19.08 3.63
C LEU A 13 -17.88 17.65 3.09
N LEU A 14 -18.38 17.50 1.85
CA LEU A 14 -18.58 16.21 1.18
C LEU A 14 -17.34 15.73 0.42
N VAL A 15 -16.27 16.54 0.35
CA VAL A 15 -15.02 16.11 -0.29
C VAL A 15 -14.27 15.19 0.68
N PRO A 16 -13.91 13.96 0.28
CA PRO A 16 -13.12 13.08 1.12
C PRO A 16 -11.76 13.72 1.41
N LEU A 17 -11.53 14.13 2.67
CA LEU A 17 -10.28 14.75 3.15
C LEU A 17 -9.09 13.78 3.23
N SER A 18 -9.27 12.54 2.79
CA SER A 18 -8.34 11.43 2.98
C SER A 18 -7.79 10.96 1.63
N SER A 19 -6.95 11.78 1.00
CA SER A 19 -5.98 11.30 0.02
C SER A 19 -4.60 11.39 0.67
N PHE A 20 -4.21 10.31 1.36
CA PHE A 20 -2.83 10.17 1.79
C PHE A 20 -2.03 9.70 0.58
N ALA A 21 -0.95 10.39 0.23
CA ALA A 21 -0.10 9.98 -0.90
C ALA A 21 0.61 8.64 -0.67
N PHE A 22 0.55 8.12 0.55
CA PHE A 22 1.31 6.96 1.00
C PHE A 22 0.53 6.19 2.08
N GLN A 23 0.56 4.84 2.05
CA GLN A 23 -0.08 3.96 3.05
C GLN A 23 0.93 3.08 3.79
N SER A 24 1.02 3.21 5.12
CA SER A 24 1.87 2.35 5.96
C SER A 24 1.09 1.40 6.85
N GLN A 25 1.62 0.21 7.11
CA GLN A 25 1.14 -0.70 8.16
C GLN A 25 2.29 -1.33 8.94
N ALA A 26 2.10 -1.58 10.24
CA ALA A 26 3.09 -2.25 11.07
C ALA A 26 2.42 -3.21 12.06
N GLY A 27 3.08 -4.34 12.33
CA GLY A 27 2.58 -5.35 13.27
C GLY A 27 3.39 -6.64 13.20
N GLU A 28 3.20 -7.56 14.16
CA GLU A 28 3.93 -8.84 14.15
C GLU A 28 3.57 -9.71 12.94
N THR A 29 2.28 -9.80 12.63
CA THR A 29 1.76 -10.50 11.45
C THR A 29 0.84 -9.57 10.67
N LEU A 30 1.11 -9.38 9.38
CA LEU A 30 0.33 -8.53 8.49
C LEU A 30 -0.21 -9.34 7.32
N SER A 31 -1.49 -9.15 7.00
CA SER A 31 -2.15 -9.75 5.84
C SER A 31 -2.88 -8.69 5.05
N ILE A 32 -2.33 -8.31 3.90
CA ILE A 32 -2.86 -7.23 3.07
C ILE A 32 -3.68 -7.84 1.94
N THR A 33 -4.99 -7.66 2.03
CA THR A 33 -5.98 -8.23 1.09
C THR A 33 -6.72 -7.16 0.28
N THR A 34 -6.62 -5.90 0.69
CA THR A 34 -7.24 -4.77 0.00
C THR A 34 -6.28 -4.17 -1.04
N PRO A 35 -6.75 -3.88 -2.26
CA PRO A 35 -5.92 -3.31 -3.32
C PRO A 35 -5.11 -2.11 -2.85
N ILE A 36 -3.83 -2.11 -3.18
CA ILE A 36 -2.89 -1.03 -2.89
C ILE A 36 -2.86 -0.11 -4.12
N THR A 37 -3.33 1.13 -3.97
CA THR A 37 -3.47 2.11 -5.06
C THR A 37 -2.40 3.19 -5.07
N GLN A 38 -1.57 3.22 -4.03
CA GLN A 38 -0.53 4.21 -3.77
C GLN A 38 0.69 3.50 -3.22
N ASP A 39 1.78 4.21 -2.97
CA ASP A 39 2.97 3.58 -2.42
C ASP A 39 2.62 2.93 -1.06
N PHE A 40 3.13 1.72 -0.82
CA PHE A 40 2.77 0.93 0.37
C PHE A 40 3.99 0.42 1.10
N TYR A 41 4.09 0.74 2.39
CA TYR A 41 5.23 0.36 3.19
C TYR A 41 4.75 -0.43 4.39
N ALA A 42 5.35 -1.59 4.64
CA ALA A 42 5.00 -2.39 5.79
C ALA A 42 6.20 -2.96 6.53
N ALA A 43 6.06 -3.05 7.85
CA ALA A 43 7.06 -3.64 8.72
C ALA A 43 6.44 -4.67 9.66
N GLY A 44 7.01 -5.87 9.72
CA GLY A 44 6.48 -6.93 10.57
C GLY A 44 7.31 -8.20 10.63
N GLY A 45 6.96 -9.13 11.53
CA GLY A 45 7.64 -10.44 11.59
C GLY A 45 7.29 -11.31 10.38
N ASN A 46 6.00 -11.37 10.05
CA ASN A 46 5.45 -12.14 8.95
C ASN A 46 4.50 -11.28 8.12
N ILE A 47 4.81 -11.06 6.85
CA ILE A 47 4.02 -10.21 5.94
C ILE A 47 3.51 -11.04 4.78
N THR A 48 2.20 -10.98 4.51
CA THR A 48 1.57 -11.56 3.33
C THR A 48 0.86 -10.48 2.52
N ILE A 49 1.23 -10.34 1.25
CA ILE A 49 0.55 -9.48 0.28
C ILE A 49 -0.25 -10.37 -0.67
N ALA A 50 -1.59 -10.29 -0.61
CA ALA A 50 -2.50 -11.16 -1.34
C ALA A 50 -3.32 -10.41 -2.41
N THR A 51 -2.90 -9.20 -2.77
CA THR A 51 -3.64 -8.28 -3.64
C THR A 51 -2.69 -7.38 -4.42
N SER A 52 -3.13 -6.89 -5.58
CA SER A 52 -2.29 -6.09 -6.48
C SER A 52 -1.82 -4.78 -5.84
N ALA A 53 -0.56 -4.44 -6.08
CA ALA A 53 0.00 -3.13 -5.77
C ALA A 53 0.20 -2.34 -7.06
N SER A 54 -0.53 -1.24 -7.18
CA SER A 54 -0.55 -0.39 -8.38
C SER A 54 0.67 0.54 -8.46
N ASN A 55 1.45 0.61 -7.38
CA ASN A 55 2.59 1.50 -7.22
C ASN A 55 3.67 0.77 -6.42
N ASP A 56 4.64 1.51 -5.89
CA ASP A 56 5.80 0.95 -5.20
C ASP A 56 5.42 0.21 -3.90
N LEU A 57 6.09 -0.92 -3.66
CA LEU A 57 5.92 -1.74 -2.47
C LEU A 57 7.25 -1.85 -1.71
N THR A 58 7.26 -1.40 -0.45
CA THR A 58 8.42 -1.53 0.45
C THR A 58 8.08 -2.37 1.67
N LEU A 59 8.77 -3.51 1.86
CA LEU A 59 8.52 -4.43 2.96
C LEU A 59 9.78 -4.63 3.81
N VAL A 60 9.60 -4.67 5.12
CA VAL A 60 10.66 -5.07 6.06
C VAL A 60 10.10 -6.14 6.99
N GLY A 61 10.58 -7.37 6.87
CA GLY A 61 10.13 -8.41 7.78
C GLY A 61 10.91 -9.71 7.76
N GLY A 62 10.70 -10.55 8.77
CA GLY A 62 11.40 -11.84 8.87
C GLY A 62 11.02 -12.77 7.72
N LYS A 63 9.71 -12.90 7.44
CA LYS A 63 9.16 -13.67 6.33
C LYS A 63 8.19 -12.84 5.51
N ASN A 64 8.39 -12.79 4.20
CA ASN A 64 7.60 -12.00 3.27
C ASN A 64 7.05 -12.89 2.15
N PHE A 65 5.73 -12.92 1.99
CA PHE A 65 5.04 -13.70 0.97
C PHE A 65 4.22 -12.78 0.08
N ILE A 66 4.69 -12.52 -1.13
CA ILE A 66 4.06 -11.60 -2.09
C ILE A 66 3.38 -12.40 -3.21
N ASN A 67 2.06 -12.58 -3.11
CA ASN A 67 1.23 -13.29 -4.10
C ASN A 67 0.48 -12.34 -5.03
N SER A 68 1.14 -11.27 -5.46
CA SER A 68 0.49 -10.27 -6.30
C SER A 68 1.44 -9.66 -7.29
N ALA A 69 0.87 -9.14 -8.37
CA ALA A 69 1.60 -8.30 -9.31
C ALA A 69 1.86 -6.93 -8.67
N ILE A 70 3.11 -6.48 -8.77
CA ILE A 70 3.57 -5.13 -8.44
C ILE A 70 3.77 -4.38 -9.75
N THR A 71 3.09 -3.24 -9.93
CA THR A 71 3.13 -2.50 -11.20
C THR A 71 4.47 -1.80 -11.43
N GLN A 72 5.12 -1.30 -10.38
CA GLN A 72 6.38 -0.54 -10.45
C GLN A 72 7.48 -1.27 -9.68
N ASP A 73 8.00 -0.69 -8.60
CA ASP A 73 9.14 -1.22 -7.85
C ASP A 73 8.73 -2.05 -6.62
N LEU A 74 9.50 -3.10 -6.37
CA LEU A 74 9.48 -3.88 -5.12
C LEU A 74 10.81 -3.69 -4.38
N THR A 75 10.75 -3.21 -3.15
CA THR A 75 11.85 -3.25 -2.19
C THR A 75 11.45 -4.14 -1.01
N VAL A 76 12.22 -5.17 -0.71
CA VAL A 76 11.93 -6.06 0.42
C VAL A 76 13.21 -6.43 1.15
N VAL A 77 13.16 -6.32 2.47
CA VAL A 77 14.23 -6.75 3.37
C VAL A 77 13.71 -7.87 4.25
N GLY A 78 14.37 -9.03 4.26
CA GLY A 78 13.94 -10.14 5.09
C GLY A 78 14.74 -11.43 5.01
N GLY A 79 14.51 -12.33 5.96
CA GLY A 79 15.17 -13.64 6.00
C GLY A 79 14.63 -14.58 4.92
N ASP A 80 13.31 -14.77 4.89
CA ASP A 80 12.62 -15.54 3.86
C ASP A 80 11.76 -14.60 3.00
N VAL A 81 12.02 -14.56 1.70
CA VAL A 81 11.26 -13.74 0.74
C VAL A 81 10.79 -14.61 -0.41
N ILE A 82 9.47 -14.66 -0.63
CA ILE A 82 8.86 -15.37 -1.76
C ILE A 82 7.98 -14.40 -2.53
N VAL A 83 8.25 -14.28 -3.84
CA VAL A 83 7.51 -13.43 -4.77
C VAL A 83 6.91 -14.32 -5.85
N ASN A 84 5.58 -14.49 -5.82
CA ASN A 84 4.82 -15.34 -6.74
C ASN A 84 4.10 -14.54 -7.84
N GLY A 85 4.30 -13.22 -7.89
CA GLY A 85 3.77 -12.34 -8.94
C GLY A 85 4.87 -11.64 -9.73
N SER A 86 4.47 -10.94 -10.79
CA SER A 86 5.38 -10.12 -11.59
C SER A 86 5.72 -8.79 -10.89
N VAL A 87 6.95 -8.32 -11.04
CA VAL A 87 7.36 -6.95 -10.70
C VAL A 87 7.62 -6.20 -12.00
N GLY A 88 7.02 -5.03 -12.17
CA GLY A 88 7.04 -4.30 -13.44
C GLY A 88 8.41 -3.70 -13.78
N GLU A 89 9.03 -3.03 -12.81
CA GLU A 89 10.30 -2.33 -13.04
C GLU A 89 11.47 -3.01 -12.32
N THR A 90 11.66 -2.75 -11.02
CA THR A 90 12.80 -3.28 -10.27
C THR A 90 12.36 -4.08 -9.05
N ALA A 91 12.99 -5.24 -8.83
CA ALA A 91 12.93 -5.96 -7.56
C ALA A 91 14.26 -5.88 -6.82
N LYS A 92 14.27 -5.21 -5.65
CA LYS A 92 15.40 -5.14 -4.72
C LYS A 92 15.08 -6.02 -3.51
N ILE A 93 15.83 -7.10 -3.34
CA ILE A 93 15.64 -8.08 -2.27
C ILE A 93 16.94 -8.16 -1.48
N ALA A 94 16.88 -7.93 -0.16
CA ALA A 94 18.04 -7.91 0.74
C ALA A 94 17.80 -8.70 2.03
#